data_AF-A0A858ATL6-F1
#
_entry.id   AF-A0A858ATL6-F1
#
_cell.length_a   1.000
_cell.length_b   1.000
_cell.length_c   1.000
_cell.angle_alpha   90.00
_cell.angle_beta   90.00
_cell.angle_gamma   90.00
#
_symmetry.space_group_name_H-M   'P 1'
#
loop_
_entity.id
_entity.type
_entity.pdbx_description
1 polymer ?
#
loop_
_entity_poly.entity_id
_entity_poly.type
_entity_poly.pdbx_seq_one_letter_code
_entity_poly.pdbx_strand_id
1 'polypeptide(L)'
;MNKLYKNDKFWIAAGADHTFNCFKLMGGDCSVEVVASMLESAILNKENEVEPPHKHVQMLVDAWLEIRRMALEKGEQMENENIDFPDFTVEEFKQLYLILNPDASLYDLFSNTSCNNDVYTEFTQIFNAVKNINNLEELIHELSIFINSNNIKGTFGKNTQLVSWFYIQLTLILKGFSPIISFVERYQEMLETFPATNLLYGEIIMTQKDSWIKGENFNYITNHWIRVSKEYLEHIEKNYV
;
A
#
# COMPACT_ATOMS: atom_id res chain seq x y z
N MET A 1 -16.85 10.62 -7.63
CA MET A 1 -15.44 10.20 -7.60
C MET A 1 -15.16 9.31 -8.78
N ASN A 2 -14.04 9.51 -9.47
CA ASN A 2 -13.64 8.63 -10.56
C ASN A 2 -13.28 7.25 -10.03
N LYS A 3 -13.79 6.21 -10.67
CA LYS A 3 -13.53 4.81 -10.32
C LYS A 3 -12.14 4.41 -10.84
N LEU A 4 -11.10 4.92 -10.18
CA LEU A 4 -9.69 4.69 -10.56
C LEU A 4 -9.39 3.21 -10.72
N TYR A 5 -9.98 2.36 -9.87
CA TYR A 5 -9.80 0.92 -9.90
C TYR A 5 -10.23 0.24 -11.22
N LYS A 6 -11.06 0.88 -12.06
CA LYS A 6 -11.46 0.35 -13.37
C LYS A 6 -10.54 0.76 -14.53
N ASN A 7 -9.59 1.66 -14.28
CA ASN A 7 -8.79 2.25 -15.34
C ASN A 7 -7.45 1.53 -15.47
N ASP A 8 -7.28 0.77 -16.55
CA ASP A 8 -6.02 0.06 -16.82
C ASP A 8 -4.81 0.99 -16.98
N LYS A 9 -5.00 2.19 -17.57
CA LYS A 9 -3.91 3.17 -17.70
C LYS A 9 -3.43 3.65 -16.35
N PHE A 10 -4.35 3.84 -15.40
CA PHE A 10 -4.01 4.17 -14.01
C PHE A 10 -3.16 3.05 -13.39
N TRP A 11 -3.61 1.79 -13.50
CA TRP A 11 -2.89 0.66 -12.91
C TRP A 11 -1.50 0.44 -13.49
N ILE A 12 -1.31 0.69 -14.80
CA ILE A 12 -0.01 0.62 -15.46
C ILE A 12 0.88 1.77 -15.01
N ALA A 13 0.42 3.03 -15.11
CA ALA A 13 1.26 4.19 -14.81
C ALA A 13 1.57 4.33 -13.32
N ALA A 14 0.54 4.29 -12.46
CA ALA A 14 0.73 4.35 -11.02
C ALA A 14 1.51 3.15 -10.48
N GLY A 15 1.29 1.96 -11.06
CA GLY A 15 2.07 0.77 -10.72
C GLY A 15 3.54 0.91 -11.08
N ALA A 16 3.85 1.53 -12.22
CA ALA A 16 5.21 1.76 -12.66
C ALA A 16 5.95 2.71 -11.72
N ASP A 17 5.34 3.86 -11.41
CA ASP A 17 5.89 4.83 -10.46
C ASP A 17 6.06 4.22 -9.06
N HIS A 18 5.04 3.54 -8.54
CA HIS A 18 5.06 2.89 -7.23
C HIS A 18 6.19 1.87 -7.14
N THR A 19 6.25 0.94 -8.08
CA THR A 19 7.22 -0.15 -8.09
C THR A 19 8.63 0.38 -8.28
N PHE A 20 8.83 1.35 -9.17
CA PHE A 20 10.12 2.02 -9.36
C PHE A 20 10.61 2.64 -8.05
N ASN A 21 9.76 3.44 -7.39
CA ASN A 21 10.10 4.10 -6.14
C ASN A 21 10.39 3.09 -5.02
N CYS A 22 9.52 2.10 -4.84
CA CYS A 22 9.74 1.04 -3.85
C CYS A 22 11.06 0.31 -4.08
N PHE A 23 11.38 -0.07 -5.32
CA PHE A 23 12.62 -0.78 -5.63
C PHE A 23 13.85 0.11 -5.43
N LYS A 24 13.77 1.40 -5.78
CA LYS A 24 14.83 2.39 -5.50
C LYS A 24 15.09 2.54 -4.01
N LEU A 25 14.04 2.60 -3.18
CA LEU A 25 14.17 2.67 -1.72
C LEU A 25 14.77 1.40 -1.12
N MET A 26 14.61 0.25 -1.78
CA MET A 26 15.30 -1.01 -1.42
C MET A 26 16.77 -1.05 -1.86
N GLY A 27 17.30 0.03 -2.46
CA GLY A 27 18.67 0.10 -2.99
C GLY A 27 18.84 -0.56 -4.37
N GLY A 28 17.74 -0.88 -5.05
CA GLY A 28 17.74 -1.43 -6.39
C GLY A 28 17.83 -0.37 -7.49
N ASP A 29 18.13 -0.82 -8.71
CA ASP A 29 18.11 0.02 -9.90
C ASP A 29 17.36 -0.67 -11.04
N CYS A 30 16.37 0.02 -11.59
CA CYS A 30 15.52 -0.42 -12.69
C CYS A 30 14.95 0.85 -13.34
N SER A 31 14.70 0.82 -14.65
CA SER A 31 14.03 1.93 -15.34
C SER A 31 12.50 1.83 -15.16
N VAL A 32 11.81 2.97 -15.11
CA VAL A 32 10.34 2.99 -14.99
C VAL A 32 9.68 2.37 -16.23
N GLU A 33 10.31 2.49 -17.41
CA GLU A 33 9.81 1.94 -18.67
C GLU A 33 9.80 0.40 -18.67
N VAL A 34 10.80 -0.23 -18.05
CA VAL A 34 10.83 -1.69 -17.88
C VAL A 34 9.64 -2.13 -17.02
N VAL A 35 9.41 -1.46 -15.89
CA VAL A 35 8.29 -1.76 -15.01
C VAL A 35 6.94 -1.53 -15.71
N ALA A 36 6.80 -0.42 -16.42
CA ALA A 36 5.59 -0.09 -17.18
C ALA A 36 5.30 -1.15 -18.26
N SER A 37 6.33 -1.63 -18.96
CA SER A 37 6.20 -2.68 -19.99
C SER A 37 5.76 -4.02 -19.39
N MET A 38 6.29 -4.38 -18.21
CA MET A 38 5.87 -5.58 -17.48
C MET A 38 4.39 -5.50 -17.06
N LEU A 39 3.98 -4.34 -16.50
CA LEU A 39 2.60 -4.10 -16.09
C LEU A 39 1.64 -4.06 -17.28
N GLU A 40 2.02 -3.41 -18.38
CA GLU A 40 1.22 -3.37 -19.59
C GLU A 40 1.00 -4.77 -20.15
N SER A 41 2.06 -5.58 -20.22
CA SER A 41 1.98 -6.95 -20.72
C SER A 41 1.04 -7.80 -19.87
N ALA A 42 1.16 -7.71 -18.54
CA ALA A 42 0.33 -8.46 -17.60
C ALA A 42 -1.14 -8.00 -17.60
N ILE A 43 -1.40 -6.69 -17.63
CA ILE A 43 -2.76 -6.13 -17.55
C ILE A 43 -3.50 -6.29 -18.87
N LEU A 44 -2.82 -6.13 -20.02
CA LEU A 44 -3.43 -6.21 -21.34
C LEU A 44 -3.35 -7.62 -21.97
N ASN A 45 -2.87 -8.62 -21.22
CA ASN A 45 -2.67 -10.00 -21.68
C ASN A 45 -1.86 -10.09 -22.99
N LYS A 46 -0.82 -9.28 -23.11
CA LYS A 46 0.13 -9.35 -24.23
C LYS A 46 1.26 -10.32 -23.88
N GLU A 47 1.89 -10.92 -24.89
CA GLU A 47 3.13 -11.69 -24.66
C GLU A 47 4.16 -10.79 -24.00
N ASN A 48 4.64 -11.19 -22.81
CA ASN A 48 5.64 -10.43 -22.09
C ASN A 48 7.02 -10.76 -22.66
N GLU A 49 7.58 -9.85 -23.44
CA GLU A 49 8.93 -10.00 -23.99
C GLU A 49 10.02 -9.49 -23.03
N VAL A 50 9.64 -8.89 -21.90
CA VAL A 50 10.58 -8.27 -20.95
C VAL A 50 10.84 -9.20 -19.77
N GLU A 51 12.05 -9.74 -19.69
CA GLU A 51 12.50 -10.50 -18.54
C GLU A 51 12.74 -9.55 -17.33
N PRO A 52 12.25 -9.88 -16.13
CA PRO A 52 12.42 -9.01 -14.96
C PRO A 52 13.92 -8.84 -14.65
N PRO A 53 14.42 -7.61 -14.52
CA PRO A 53 15.84 -7.36 -14.26
C PRO A 53 16.28 -7.83 -12.87
N HIS A 54 15.33 -7.97 -11.94
CA HIS A 54 15.58 -8.44 -10.58
C HIS A 54 14.33 -9.09 -9.98
N LYS A 55 14.51 -10.13 -9.16
CA LYS A 55 13.40 -10.85 -8.48
C LYS A 55 12.50 -9.93 -7.63
N HIS A 56 13.05 -8.88 -7.04
CA HIS A 56 12.27 -7.92 -6.25
C HIS A 56 11.40 -7.02 -7.14
N VAL A 57 11.81 -6.73 -8.38
CA VAL A 57 10.96 -6.00 -9.33
C VAL A 57 9.74 -6.87 -9.67
N GLN A 58 9.97 -8.15 -10.00
CA GLN A 58 8.88 -9.09 -10.24
C GLN A 58 7.95 -9.20 -9.02
N MET A 59 8.50 -9.37 -7.81
CA MET A 59 7.73 -9.41 -6.57
C MET A 59 6.84 -8.17 -6.37
N LEU A 60 7.37 -6.97 -6.62
CA LEU A 60 6.62 -5.72 -6.47
C LEU A 60 5.53 -5.57 -7.55
N VAL A 61 5.84 -5.95 -8.80
CA VAL A 61 4.86 -6.01 -9.90
C VAL A 61 3.73 -6.97 -9.57
N ASP A 62 4.04 -8.19 -9.14
CA ASP A 62 3.06 -9.21 -8.78
C ASP A 62 2.19 -8.77 -7.60
N ALA A 63 2.78 -8.12 -6.60
CA ALA A 63 2.06 -7.59 -5.46
C ALA A 63 1.11 -6.45 -5.89
N TRP A 64 1.53 -5.59 -6.81
CA TRP A 64 0.68 -4.53 -7.36
C TRP A 64 -0.48 -5.09 -8.19
N LEU A 65 -0.23 -6.13 -8.99
CA LEU A 65 -1.27 -6.84 -9.74
C LEU A 65 -2.26 -7.54 -8.81
N GLU A 66 -1.80 -8.08 -7.69
CA GLU A 66 -2.68 -8.65 -6.66
C GLU A 66 -3.55 -7.56 -6.00
N ILE A 67 -2.98 -6.39 -5.70
CA ILE A 67 -3.77 -5.24 -5.24
C ILE A 67 -4.81 -4.82 -6.29
N ARG A 68 -4.45 -4.80 -7.59
CA ARG A 68 -5.41 -4.54 -8.68
C ARG A 68 -6.54 -5.57 -8.69
N ARG A 69 -6.22 -6.86 -8.60
CA ARG A 69 -7.20 -7.95 -8.57
C ARG A 69 -8.20 -7.74 -7.42
N MET A 70 -7.70 -7.50 -6.21
CA MET A 70 -8.51 -7.22 -5.03
C MET A 70 -9.37 -5.96 -5.22
N ALA A 71 -8.80 -4.88 -5.75
CA ALA A 71 -9.53 -3.63 -5.97
C ALA A 71 -10.66 -3.76 -7.00
N LEU A 72 -10.46 -4.55 -8.07
CA LEU A 72 -11.50 -4.84 -9.05
C LEU A 72 -12.64 -5.66 -8.43
N GLU A 73 -12.31 -6.76 -7.75
CA GLU A 73 -13.28 -7.63 -7.07
C GLU A 73 -14.12 -6.86 -6.04
N LYS A 74 -13.44 -6.09 -5.18
CA LYS A 74 -14.09 -5.28 -4.14
C LYS A 74 -14.84 -4.08 -4.71
N GLY A 75 -14.32 -3.47 -5.77
CA GLY A 75 -15.02 -2.40 -6.49
C GLY A 75 -16.33 -2.88 -7.13
N GLU A 76 -16.35 -4.08 -7.70
CA GLU A 76 -17.58 -4.71 -8.21
C GLU A 76 -18.57 -5.01 -7.09
N GLN A 77 -18.11 -5.52 -5.94
CA GLN A 77 -18.95 -5.71 -4.76
C GLN A 77 -19.61 -4.39 -4.33
N MET A 78 -18.83 -3.31 -4.23
CA MET A 78 -19.34 -1.98 -3.86
C MET A 78 -20.46 -1.49 -4.78
N GLU A 79 -20.33 -1.74 -6.09
CA GLU A 79 -21.35 -1.37 -7.07
C GLU A 79 -22.61 -2.22 -6.97
N ASN A 80 -22.44 -3.55 -6.85
CA ASN A 80 -23.56 -4.49 -6.82
C ASN A 80 -24.38 -4.37 -5.54
N GLU A 81 -23.72 -4.09 -4.41
CA GLU A 81 -24.35 -3.97 -3.09
C GLU A 81 -24.70 -2.52 -2.73
N ASN A 82 -24.28 -1.54 -3.55
CA ASN A 82 -24.44 -0.11 -3.32
C ASN A 82 -23.92 0.32 -1.92
N ILE A 83 -22.68 -0.07 -1.64
CA ILE A 83 -21.97 0.24 -0.39
C ILE A 83 -20.78 1.17 -0.66
N ASP A 84 -20.49 2.08 0.28
CA ASP A 84 -19.43 3.09 0.13
C ASP A 84 -18.02 2.52 0.29
N PHE A 85 -17.87 1.41 1.03
CA PHE A 85 -16.61 0.71 1.23
C PHE A 85 -16.88 -0.77 1.50
N PRO A 86 -16.10 -1.70 0.92
CA PRO A 86 -16.37 -3.11 1.06
C PRO A 86 -15.82 -3.67 2.36
N ASP A 87 -16.42 -4.76 2.83
CA ASP A 87 -15.87 -5.52 3.95
C ASP A 87 -14.71 -6.39 3.47
N PHE A 88 -13.60 -6.32 4.21
CA PHE A 88 -12.41 -7.13 3.98
C PHE A 88 -12.32 -8.28 4.98
N THR A 89 -11.78 -9.41 4.52
CA THR A 89 -11.37 -10.50 5.40
C THR A 89 -9.85 -10.64 5.39
N VAL A 90 -9.28 -11.12 6.49
CA VAL A 90 -7.83 -11.30 6.62
C VAL A 90 -7.30 -12.29 5.57
N GLU A 91 -8.10 -13.32 5.25
CA GLU A 91 -7.74 -14.37 4.29
C GLU A 91 -7.54 -13.81 2.87
N GLU A 92 -8.23 -12.74 2.49
CA GLU A 92 -8.06 -12.10 1.18
C GLU A 92 -6.64 -11.55 0.96
N PHE A 93 -5.91 -11.25 2.04
CA PHE A 93 -4.53 -10.74 1.97
C PHE A 93 -3.47 -11.86 1.94
N LYS A 94 -3.89 -13.12 1.99
CA LYS A 94 -2.99 -14.28 2.06
C LYS A 94 -2.10 -14.40 0.82
N GLN A 95 -2.66 -14.16 -0.37
CA GLN A 95 -1.92 -14.23 -1.62
C GLN A 95 -0.89 -13.10 -1.73
N LEU A 96 -1.28 -11.87 -1.36
CA LEU A 96 -0.36 -10.73 -1.27
C LEU A 96 0.81 -11.05 -0.32
N TYR A 97 0.51 -11.62 0.86
CA TYR A 97 1.54 -12.04 1.81
C TYR A 97 2.50 -13.07 1.20
N LEU A 98 2.00 -14.09 0.49
CA LEU A 98 2.84 -15.09 -0.17
C LEU A 98 3.74 -14.51 -1.25
N ILE A 99 3.23 -13.56 -2.05
CA ILE A 99 4.02 -12.88 -3.06
C ILE A 99 5.20 -12.15 -2.39
N LEU A 100 4.93 -11.42 -1.31
CA LEU A 100 5.94 -10.65 -0.57
C LEU A 100 6.86 -11.53 0.29
N ASN A 101 6.37 -12.67 0.79
CA ASN A 101 7.09 -13.61 1.64
C ASN A 101 6.91 -15.05 1.12
N PRO A 102 7.69 -15.47 0.11
CA PRO A 102 7.56 -16.80 -0.49
C PRO A 102 7.90 -17.96 0.46
N ASP A 103 8.55 -17.70 1.60
CA ASP A 103 8.81 -18.71 2.62
C ASP A 103 7.57 -19.13 3.43
N ALA A 104 6.45 -18.40 3.25
CA ALA A 104 5.15 -18.69 3.86
C ALA A 104 5.18 -18.79 5.40
N SER A 105 6.16 -18.18 6.06
CA SER A 105 6.42 -18.35 7.51
C SER A 105 5.23 -18.04 8.43
N LEU A 106 4.32 -17.15 8.01
CA LEU A 106 3.11 -16.78 8.74
C LEU A 106 1.82 -17.07 7.94
N TYR A 107 1.90 -17.90 6.89
CA TYR A 107 0.80 -18.14 5.95
C TYR A 107 -0.50 -18.62 6.64
N ASP A 108 -0.37 -19.52 7.61
CA ASP A 108 -1.52 -20.08 8.33
C ASP A 108 -2.23 -19.04 9.20
N LEU A 109 -1.53 -17.97 9.59
CA LEU A 109 -2.11 -16.87 10.38
C LEU A 109 -3.10 -16.03 9.55
N PHE A 110 -3.02 -16.04 8.23
CA PHE A 110 -4.02 -15.32 7.42
C PHE A 110 -5.37 -16.05 7.32
N SER A 111 -5.40 -17.34 7.68
CA SER A 111 -6.61 -18.18 7.69
C SER A 111 -7.10 -18.53 9.11
N ASN A 112 -6.38 -18.13 10.15
CA ASN A 112 -6.69 -18.48 11.54
C ASN A 112 -7.42 -17.32 12.25
N THR A 113 -8.70 -17.50 12.58
CA THR A 113 -9.54 -16.47 13.22
C THR A 113 -9.38 -16.37 14.74
N SER A 114 -8.35 -16.99 15.32
CA SER A 114 -8.08 -16.94 16.76
C SER A 114 -7.81 -15.50 17.23
N CYS A 115 -8.36 -15.11 18.38
CA CYS A 115 -8.07 -13.81 19.00
C CYS A 115 -6.61 -13.67 19.48
N ASN A 116 -5.87 -14.79 19.57
CA ASN A 116 -4.43 -14.79 19.89
C ASN A 116 -3.55 -14.70 18.64
N ASN A 117 -4.16 -14.49 17.46
CA ASN A 117 -3.44 -14.29 16.23
C ASN A 117 -3.27 -12.79 15.96
N ASP A 118 -2.05 -12.31 16.12
CA ASP A 118 -1.72 -10.88 15.92
C ASP A 118 -2.03 -10.41 14.50
N VAL A 119 -1.76 -11.22 13.46
CA VAL A 119 -2.07 -10.89 12.06
C VAL A 119 -3.58 -10.64 11.91
N TYR A 120 -4.39 -11.57 12.40
CA TYR A 120 -5.85 -11.48 12.30
C TYR A 120 -6.39 -10.30 13.10
N THR A 121 -5.87 -10.10 14.30
CA THR A 121 -6.27 -9.02 15.20
C THR A 121 -5.97 -7.65 14.60
N GLU A 122 -4.75 -7.43 14.11
CA GLU A 122 -4.30 -6.14 13.57
C GLU A 122 -5.06 -5.79 12.28
N PHE A 123 -5.24 -6.75 11.37
CA PHE A 123 -6.04 -6.53 10.17
C PHE A 123 -7.52 -6.25 10.49
N THR A 124 -8.13 -7.05 11.36
CA THR A 124 -9.54 -6.84 11.76
C THR A 124 -9.74 -5.47 12.42
N GLN A 125 -8.80 -5.03 13.25
CA GLN A 125 -8.86 -3.70 13.87
C GLN A 125 -8.80 -2.60 12.81
N ILE A 126 -7.85 -2.66 11.88
CA ILE A 126 -7.72 -1.59 10.87
C ILE A 126 -8.87 -1.61 9.87
N PHE A 127 -9.41 -2.76 9.47
CA PHE A 127 -10.61 -2.84 8.61
C PHE A 127 -11.79 -2.12 9.24
N ASN A 128 -12.04 -2.36 10.53
CA ASN A 128 -13.11 -1.70 11.27
C ASN A 128 -12.88 -0.20 11.42
N ALA A 129 -11.63 0.21 11.68
CA ALA A 129 -11.28 1.62 11.86
C ALA A 129 -11.49 2.43 10.57
N VAL A 130 -11.08 1.91 9.41
CA VAL A 130 -11.15 2.67 8.14
C VAL A 130 -12.53 2.64 7.48
N LYS A 131 -13.40 1.71 7.86
CA LYS A 131 -14.70 1.45 7.18
C LYS A 131 -15.52 2.72 6.97
N ASN A 132 -15.62 3.56 8.00
CA ASN A 132 -16.48 4.76 7.98
C ASN A 132 -15.71 6.06 7.75
N ILE A 133 -14.40 6.01 7.51
CA ILE A 133 -13.60 7.21 7.28
C ILE A 133 -13.73 7.63 5.82
N ASN A 134 -14.14 8.88 5.61
CA ASN A 134 -14.36 9.47 4.28
C ASN A 134 -13.49 10.72 4.04
N ASN A 135 -12.57 11.00 4.95
CA ASN A 135 -11.64 12.13 4.86
C ASN A 135 -10.20 11.59 4.71
N LEU A 136 -9.42 12.20 3.82
CA LEU A 136 -8.06 11.75 3.51
C LEU A 136 -7.13 11.88 4.71
N GLU A 137 -7.21 12.99 5.44
CA GLU A 137 -6.35 13.27 6.59
C GLU A 137 -6.60 12.27 7.73
N GLU A 138 -7.87 12.03 8.08
CA GLU A 138 -8.27 11.01 9.07
C GLU A 138 -7.86 9.60 8.62
N LEU A 139 -8.02 9.28 7.33
CA LEU A 139 -7.68 7.97 6.80
C LEU A 139 -6.18 7.72 6.85
N ILE A 140 -5.38 8.69 6.39
CA ILE A 140 -3.91 8.59 6.47
C ILE A 140 -3.46 8.51 7.93
N HIS A 141 -4.09 9.25 8.84
CA HIS A 141 -3.76 9.16 10.27
C HIS A 141 -3.90 7.72 10.80
N GLU A 142 -5.05 7.07 10.58
CA GLU A 142 -5.28 5.69 11.04
C GLU A 142 -4.37 4.68 10.33
N LEU A 143 -4.18 4.83 9.02
CA LEU A 143 -3.27 3.98 8.24
C LEU A 143 -1.81 4.15 8.68
N SER A 144 -1.38 5.36 9.04
CA SER A 144 -0.05 5.64 9.59
C SER A 144 0.14 5.02 10.97
N ILE A 145 -0.89 4.98 11.82
CA ILE A 145 -0.81 4.25 13.09
C ILE A 145 -0.58 2.76 12.82
N PHE A 146 -1.37 2.18 11.91
CA PHE A 146 -1.29 0.77 11.56
C PHE A 146 0.09 0.38 11.05
N ILE A 147 0.61 1.03 10.01
CA ILE A 147 1.91 0.66 9.41
C ILE A 147 3.07 0.84 10.39
N ASN A 148 3.15 1.95 11.12
CA ASN A 148 4.28 2.21 12.01
C ASN A 148 4.27 1.29 13.22
N SER A 149 3.09 1.05 13.82
CA SER A 149 2.97 0.14 14.97
C SER A 149 3.29 -1.30 14.57
N ASN A 150 2.76 -1.77 13.44
CA ASN A 150 3.00 -3.13 12.98
C ASN A 150 4.45 -3.33 12.56
N ASN A 151 5.09 -2.34 11.93
CA ASN A 151 6.51 -2.44 11.57
C ASN A 151 7.40 -2.68 12.80
N ILE A 152 7.14 -1.99 13.92
CA ILE A 152 7.90 -2.20 15.17
C ILE A 152 7.63 -3.58 15.77
N LYS A 153 6.39 -4.06 15.73
CA LYS A 153 6.02 -5.39 16.23
C LYS A 153 6.56 -6.53 15.35
N GLY A 154 6.78 -6.27 14.06
CA GLY A 154 7.10 -7.31 13.08
C GLY A 154 5.91 -8.24 12.79
N THR A 155 4.68 -7.73 12.88
CA THR A 155 3.43 -8.50 12.84
C THR A 155 3.32 -9.45 11.66
N PHE A 156 3.79 -9.05 10.47
CA PHE A 156 3.74 -9.84 9.24
C PHE A 156 5.13 -10.36 8.84
N GLY A 157 6.04 -10.51 9.81
CA GLY A 157 7.39 -11.04 9.60
C GLY A 157 8.31 -10.06 8.86
N LYS A 158 9.25 -10.60 8.07
CA LYS A 158 10.34 -9.83 7.47
C LYS A 158 9.88 -8.69 6.56
N ASN A 159 8.76 -8.86 5.86
CA ASN A 159 8.22 -7.85 4.94
C ASN A 159 6.99 -7.12 5.50
N THR A 160 6.88 -6.99 6.83
CA THR A 160 5.78 -6.28 7.49
C THR A 160 5.51 -4.90 6.91
N GLN A 161 6.55 -4.10 6.66
CA GLN A 161 6.40 -2.77 6.08
C GLN A 161 5.75 -2.82 4.69
N LEU A 162 6.15 -3.76 3.83
CA LEU A 162 5.60 -3.90 2.48
C LEU A 162 4.15 -4.38 2.50
N VAL A 163 3.82 -5.38 3.32
CA VAL A 163 2.43 -5.87 3.47
C VAL A 163 1.51 -4.72 3.88
N SER A 164 1.91 -3.98 4.92
CA SER A 164 1.16 -2.80 5.36
C SER A 164 1.08 -1.72 4.28
N TRP A 165 2.16 -1.48 3.55
CA TRP A 165 2.21 -0.47 2.49
C TRP A 165 1.25 -0.77 1.34
N PHE A 166 1.19 -2.01 0.86
CA PHE A 166 0.26 -2.41 -0.20
C PHE A 166 -1.20 -2.36 0.27
N TYR A 167 -1.48 -2.71 1.53
CA TYR A 167 -2.82 -2.53 2.12
C TYR A 167 -3.25 -1.05 2.15
N ILE A 168 -2.34 -0.14 2.50
CA ILE A 168 -2.60 1.30 2.47
C ILE A 168 -3.00 1.76 1.06
N GLN A 169 -2.27 1.33 0.03
CA GLN A 169 -2.60 1.70 -1.36
C GLN A 169 -3.99 1.19 -1.77
N LEU A 170 -4.31 -0.08 -1.48
CA LEU A 170 -5.62 -0.66 -1.77
C LEU A 170 -6.75 0.14 -1.11
N THR A 171 -6.58 0.46 0.17
CA THR A 171 -7.58 1.20 0.95
C THR A 171 -7.82 2.59 0.37
N LEU A 172 -6.76 3.33 0.06
CA LEU A 172 -6.86 4.67 -0.55
C LEU A 172 -7.59 4.62 -1.89
N ILE A 173 -7.21 3.68 -2.76
CA ILE A 173 -7.80 3.53 -4.10
C ILE A 173 -9.29 3.20 -4.03
N LEU A 174 -9.71 2.30 -3.14
CA LEU A 174 -11.13 1.93 -2.97
C LEU A 174 -11.95 3.02 -2.29
N LYS A 175 -11.35 3.75 -1.36
CA LYS A 175 -11.90 5.01 -0.83
C LYS A 175 -11.86 6.14 -1.85
N GLY A 176 -11.35 5.89 -3.06
CA GLY A 176 -11.18 6.78 -4.20
C GLY A 176 -10.36 8.04 -3.92
N PHE A 177 -9.45 7.95 -2.96
CA PHE A 177 -8.32 8.84 -2.85
C PHE A 177 -7.18 8.36 -3.77
N SER A 178 -6.22 9.25 -4.02
CA SER A 178 -5.00 8.85 -4.72
C SER A 178 -4.09 8.02 -3.80
N PRO A 179 -3.38 7.00 -4.34
CA PRO A 179 -2.31 6.33 -3.61
C PRO A 179 -1.19 7.29 -3.18
N ILE A 180 -0.37 6.87 -2.22
CA ILE A 180 0.81 7.62 -1.76
C ILE A 180 1.99 7.20 -2.63
N ILE A 181 2.21 7.94 -3.72
CA ILE A 181 3.26 7.68 -4.70
C ILE A 181 3.97 9.00 -5.00
N SER A 182 5.29 9.06 -4.81
CA SER A 182 6.10 10.19 -5.29
C SER A 182 6.31 10.09 -6.80
N PHE A 183 6.47 11.20 -7.51
CA PHE A 183 6.88 11.11 -8.92
C PHE A 183 8.31 10.55 -9.02
N VAL A 184 8.61 9.83 -10.09
CA VAL A 184 9.92 9.21 -10.37
C VAL A 184 11.08 10.19 -10.19
N GLU A 185 10.92 11.43 -10.67
CA GLU A 185 11.91 12.51 -10.57
C GLU A 185 12.15 13.00 -9.13
N ARG A 186 11.16 12.75 -8.26
CA ARG A 186 11.11 13.19 -6.85
C ARG A 186 11.11 12.01 -5.90
N TYR A 187 11.61 10.83 -6.32
CA TYR A 187 11.67 9.64 -5.46
C TYR A 187 12.44 9.90 -4.15
N GLN A 188 13.41 10.82 -4.18
CA GLN A 188 14.18 11.25 -3.02
C GLN A 188 13.33 11.93 -1.94
N GLU A 189 12.18 12.52 -2.27
CA GLU A 189 11.25 13.09 -1.28
C GLU A 189 10.83 12.03 -0.26
N MET A 190 10.71 10.76 -0.67
CA MET A 190 10.39 9.66 0.25
C MET A 190 11.53 9.33 1.22
N LEU A 191 12.79 9.66 0.86
CA LEU A 191 13.94 9.51 1.76
C LEU A 191 13.98 10.62 2.81
N GLU A 192 13.36 11.77 2.55
CA GLU A 192 13.34 12.90 3.49
C GLU A 192 12.57 12.57 4.77
N THR A 193 11.65 11.59 4.73
CA THR A 193 10.95 11.13 5.93
C THR A 193 11.75 10.16 6.78
N PHE A 194 12.83 9.56 6.26
CA PHE A 194 13.56 8.49 6.95
C PHE A 194 14.10 8.90 8.34
N PRO A 195 14.71 10.08 8.53
CA PRO A 195 15.15 10.51 9.85
C PRO A 195 13.99 10.59 10.85
N ALA A 196 12.85 11.18 10.45
CA ALA A 196 11.66 11.28 11.27
C ALA A 196 11.05 9.90 11.56
N THR A 197 11.03 9.00 10.57
CA THR A 197 10.57 7.61 10.74
C THR A 197 11.41 6.87 11.76
N ASN A 198 12.75 7.00 11.72
CA ASN A 198 13.64 6.37 12.68
C ASN A 198 13.43 6.89 14.11
N LEU A 199 13.21 8.19 14.27
CA LEU A 199 12.90 8.79 15.58
C LEU A 199 11.53 8.33 16.08
N LEU A 200 10.52 8.32 15.21
CA LEU A 200 9.19 7.80 15.53
C LEU A 200 9.24 6.34 16.01
N TYR A 201 10.07 5.50 15.40
CA TYR A 201 10.25 4.12 15.85
C TYR A 201 10.78 4.02 17.28
N GLY A 202 11.70 4.92 17.67
CA GLY A 202 12.12 5.05 19.07
C GLY A 202 10.98 5.50 19.98
N GLU A 203 10.18 6.47 19.55
CA GLU A 203 9.03 6.99 20.30
C GLU A 203 7.96 5.90 20.52
N ILE A 204 7.66 5.08 19.51
CA ILE A 204 6.69 3.98 19.61
C ILE A 204 7.11 2.96 20.68
N ILE A 205 8.40 2.67 20.78
CA ILE A 205 8.94 1.71 21.77
C ILE A 205 8.93 2.31 23.18
N MET A 206 9.21 3.60 23.31
CA MET A 206 9.48 4.24 24.60
C MET A 206 8.27 4.94 25.23
N THR A 207 7.24 5.26 24.44
CA THR A 207 6.12 6.10 24.88
C THR A 207 4.77 5.44 24.66
N GLN A 208 3.75 5.95 25.33
CA GLN A 208 2.37 5.49 25.13
C GLN A 208 1.85 5.94 23.76
N LYS A 209 0.87 5.19 23.23
CA LYS A 209 0.24 5.44 21.92
C LYS A 209 -0.15 6.90 21.70
N ASP A 210 -0.85 7.47 22.66
CA ASP A 210 -1.35 8.85 22.56
C ASP A 210 -0.24 9.91 22.49
N SER A 211 0.95 9.60 23.00
CA SER A 211 2.08 10.53 23.02
C SER A 211 2.74 10.64 21.65
N TRP A 212 3.10 9.51 21.04
CA TRP A 212 3.81 9.53 19.74
C TRP A 212 2.88 9.91 18.59
N ILE A 213 1.59 9.60 18.65
CA ILE A 213 0.62 10.03 17.63
C ILE A 213 0.47 11.55 17.59
N LYS A 214 0.64 12.22 18.74
CA LYS A 214 0.62 13.70 18.82
C LYS A 214 2.02 14.31 18.61
N GLY A 215 3.04 13.49 18.46
CA GLY A 215 4.43 13.89 18.33
C GLY A 215 4.75 14.55 16.99
N GLU A 216 5.83 15.32 16.95
CA GLU A 216 6.28 16.05 15.76
C GLU A 216 6.63 15.11 14.60
N ASN A 217 7.29 14.00 14.89
CA ASN A 217 7.71 13.04 13.86
C ASN A 217 6.52 12.37 13.17
N PHE A 218 5.50 11.95 13.93
CA PHE A 218 4.28 11.38 13.37
C PHE A 218 3.51 12.39 12.51
N ASN A 219 3.36 13.62 12.99
CA ASN A 219 2.71 14.70 12.25
C ASN A 219 3.48 15.04 10.97
N TYR A 220 4.81 15.06 11.01
CA TYR A 220 5.64 15.31 9.82
C TYR A 220 5.43 14.24 8.74
N ILE A 221 5.48 12.95 9.12
CA ILE A 221 5.31 11.83 8.20
C ILE A 221 3.90 11.80 7.59
N THR A 222 2.87 11.95 8.41
CA THR A 222 1.46 11.95 7.95
C THR A 222 1.19 13.13 7.03
N ASN A 223 1.65 14.34 7.36
CA ASN A 223 1.52 15.51 6.50
C ASN A 223 2.24 15.33 5.16
N HIS A 224 3.42 14.69 5.17
CA HIS A 224 4.13 14.35 3.94
C HIS A 224 3.30 13.40 3.07
N TRP A 225 2.73 12.33 3.65
CA TRP A 225 1.89 11.38 2.90
C TRP A 225 0.61 12.01 2.36
N ILE A 226 -0.04 12.88 3.13
CA ILE A 226 -1.22 13.65 2.70
C ILE A 226 -0.86 14.52 1.49
N ARG A 227 0.25 15.26 1.57
CA ARG A 227 0.73 16.10 0.47
C ARG A 227 0.99 15.28 -0.79
N VAL A 228 1.77 14.20 -0.67
CA VAL A 228 2.13 13.33 -1.80
C VAL A 228 0.88 12.73 -2.44
N SER A 229 -0.08 12.23 -1.64
CA SER A 229 -1.34 11.71 -2.16
C SER A 229 -2.14 12.80 -2.92
N LYS A 230 -2.24 14.01 -2.39
CA LYS A 230 -2.94 15.14 -3.06
C LYS A 230 -2.26 15.54 -4.37
N GLU A 231 -0.94 15.70 -4.38
CA GLU A 231 -0.19 16.04 -5.60
C GLU A 231 -0.34 14.95 -6.68
N TYR A 232 -0.36 13.68 -6.28
CA TYR A 232 -0.54 12.57 -7.21
C TYR A 232 -1.97 12.48 -7.73
N LEU A 233 -2.98 12.86 -6.93
CA LEU A 233 -4.38 12.96 -7.39
C LEU A 233 -4.53 13.95 -8.55
N GLU A 234 -3.93 15.14 -8.44
CA GLU A 234 -3.96 16.15 -9.51
C GLU A 234 -3.33 15.61 -10.81
N HIS A 235 -2.26 14.83 -10.70
CA HIS A 235 -1.65 14.16 -11.85
C HIS A 235 -2.60 13.12 -12.45
N ILE A 236 -3.27 12.30 -11.62
CA ILE A 236 -4.21 11.29 -12.09
C ILE A 236 -5.38 11.92 -12.82
N GLU A 237 -5.99 12.94 -12.24
CA GLU A 237 -7.16 13.64 -12.80
C GLU A 237 -6.84 14.34 -14.13
N LYS A 238 -5.59 14.78 -14.32
CA LYS A 238 -5.16 15.41 -15.58
C LYS A 238 -4.88 14.41 -16.70
N ASN A 239 -4.43 13.20 -16.37
CA ASN A 239 -3.86 12.27 -17.36
C ASN A 239 -4.70 11.01 -17.60
N TYR A 240 -5.57 10.63 -16.66
CA TYR A 240 -6.28 9.34 -16.69
C TYR A 240 -7.80 9.46 -16.51
N VAL A 241 -8.32 10.63 -16.16
CA VAL A 241 -9.75 10.94 -16.04
C VAL A 241 -10.17 11.83 -17.20
#